data_AF-A0A2G9UJE3-F1
#
_entry.id   AF-A0A2G9UJE3-F1
#
_cell.length_a   1.000
_cell.length_b   1.000
_cell.length_c   1.000
_cell.angle_alpha   90.00
_cell.angle_beta   90.00
_cell.angle_gamma   90.00
#
_symmetry.space_group_name_H-M   'P 1'
#
loop_
_entity.id
_entity.type
_entity.pdbx_description
1 polymer ?
#
loop_
_entity_poly.entity_id
_entity_poly.type
_entity_poly.pdbx_seq_one_letter_code
_entity_poly.pdbx_strand_id
1 'polypeptide(L)'
;MDCNRALELDPKFAKALYRRACALEKMGLKSSAVEDLNRCLALAPNAAASALKEKLAGKRNADAIHVACVEKGDELRSDAEFVEIGIDVPQSSTEDIKKSEPPADDKNTIGSEIDEFQFRVPKTHREFLLDYRELQRFPPEKFVSYFLAIPTSVYSSLFGELLEADVIGRLLRGFASLLESNGVEAKEVSTCLLSLSDLPRFQLLSMFFGDDEKKDLVIICQFLPHSDSVAIRKRYGVEESSEE
;
A
#
# COMPACT_ATOMS: atom_id res chain seq x y z
N MET A 1 9.45 -12.43 -10.76
CA MET A 1 9.72 -13.24 -11.97
C MET A 1 10.69 -14.35 -11.58
N ASP A 2 10.29 -15.61 -11.72
CA ASP A 2 11.13 -16.77 -11.38
C ASP A 2 12.02 -17.15 -12.58
N CYS A 3 13.33 -16.98 -12.44
CA CYS A 3 14.28 -17.28 -13.50
C CYS A 3 14.54 -18.78 -13.65
N ASN A 4 14.37 -19.58 -12.58
CA ASN A 4 14.57 -21.02 -12.65
C ASN A 4 13.47 -21.64 -13.49
N ARG A 5 12.22 -21.28 -13.20
CA ARG A 5 11.07 -21.75 -13.98
C ARG A 5 11.16 -21.33 -15.46
N ALA A 6 11.65 -20.12 -15.73
CA ALA A 6 11.85 -19.65 -17.10
C ALA A 6 12.89 -20.49 -17.87
N LEU A 7 13.96 -20.93 -17.20
CA LEU A 7 15.02 -21.74 -17.82
C LEU A 7 14.67 -23.23 -17.92
N GLU A 8 13.74 -23.72 -17.10
CA GLU A 8 13.13 -25.04 -17.29
C GLU A 8 12.29 -25.10 -18.58
N LEU A 9 11.57 -24.02 -18.89
CA LEU A 9 10.75 -23.92 -20.09
C LEU A 9 11.60 -23.66 -21.34
N ASP A 10 12.54 -22.71 -21.26
CA ASP A 10 13.49 -22.42 -22.33
C ASP A 10 14.92 -22.27 -21.78
N PRO A 11 15.75 -23.33 -21.92
CA PRO A 11 17.14 -23.30 -21.47
C PRO A 11 18.01 -22.27 -22.19
N LYS A 12 17.59 -21.76 -23.35
CA LYS A 12 18.31 -20.78 -24.18
C LYS A 12 17.79 -19.36 -23.98
N PHE A 13 17.00 -19.11 -22.94
CA PHE A 13 16.45 -17.79 -22.71
C PHE A 13 17.49 -16.83 -22.08
N ALA A 14 18.22 -16.12 -22.94
CA ALA A 14 19.33 -15.23 -22.55
C ALA A 14 18.94 -14.16 -21.50
N LYS A 15 17.73 -13.59 -21.56
CA LYS A 15 17.27 -12.60 -20.58
C LYS A 15 17.07 -13.22 -19.19
N ALA A 16 16.58 -14.45 -19.10
CA ALA A 16 16.44 -15.15 -17.82
C ALA A 16 17.81 -15.50 -17.22
N LEU A 17 18.77 -15.96 -18.04
CA LEU A 17 20.15 -16.19 -17.59
C LEU A 17 20.77 -14.91 -17.02
N TYR A 18 20.64 -13.77 -17.71
CA TYR A 18 21.15 -12.49 -17.22
C TYR A 18 20.48 -12.06 -15.91
N ARG A 19 19.15 -12.17 -15.83
CA ARG A 19 18.39 -11.81 -14.60
C ARG A 19 18.78 -12.70 -13.43
N ARG A 20 18.97 -14.00 -13.65
CA ARG A 20 19.42 -14.95 -12.63
C ARG A 20 20.84 -14.63 -12.17
N ALA A 21 21.76 -14.34 -13.09
CA ALA A 21 23.12 -13.93 -12.74
C ALA A 21 23.17 -12.66 -11.86
N CYS A 22 22.35 -11.66 -12.16
CA CYS A 22 22.24 -10.45 -11.32
C CYS A 22 21.70 -10.77 -9.91
N ALA A 23 20.76 -11.71 -9.79
CA ALA A 23 20.26 -12.14 -8.48
C ALA A 23 21.34 -12.90 -7.70
N LEU A 24 22.06 -13.81 -8.36
CA LEU A 24 23.18 -14.57 -7.78
C LEU A 24 24.33 -13.66 -7.35
N GLU A 25 24.62 -12.59 -8.10
CA GLU A 25 25.60 -11.57 -7.72
C GLU A 25 25.24 -10.92 -6.38
N LYS A 26 23.98 -10.53 -6.21
CA LYS A 26 23.46 -9.93 -4.97
C LYS A 26 23.41 -10.92 -3.80
N MET A 27 23.22 -12.21 -4.09
CA MET A 27 23.30 -13.29 -3.09
C MET A 27 24.75 -13.67 -2.74
N GLY A 28 25.75 -13.08 -3.41
CA GLY A 28 27.15 -13.41 -3.21
C GLY A 28 27.60 -14.73 -3.85
N LEU A 29 26.75 -15.39 -4.63
CA LEU A 29 27.04 -16.62 -5.38
C LEU A 29 27.68 -16.28 -6.74
N LYS A 30 28.90 -15.72 -6.68
CA LYS A 30 29.58 -15.10 -7.83
C LYS A 30 30.01 -16.11 -8.89
N SER A 31 30.41 -17.32 -8.49
CA SER A 31 30.77 -18.41 -9.42
C SER A 31 29.59 -18.81 -10.31
N SER A 32 28.45 -19.15 -9.71
CA SER A 32 27.21 -19.46 -10.45
C SER A 32 26.75 -18.29 -11.32
N ALA A 33 26.90 -17.05 -10.84
CA ALA A 33 26.58 -15.87 -11.64
C ALA A 33 27.44 -15.78 -12.91
N VAL A 34 28.75 -16.05 -12.82
CA VAL A 34 29.67 -16.05 -13.96
C VAL A 34 29.31 -17.15 -14.98
N GLU A 35 28.89 -18.33 -14.52
CA GLU A 35 28.42 -19.40 -15.41
C GLU A 35 27.19 -18.99 -16.22
N ASP A 36 26.20 -18.39 -15.56
CA ASP A 36 25.00 -17.89 -16.22
C ASP A 36 25.31 -16.76 -17.21
N LEU A 37 26.26 -15.87 -16.88
CA LEU A 37 26.71 -14.81 -17.78
C LEU A 37 27.46 -15.37 -18.99
N ASN A 38 28.27 -16.42 -18.80
CA ASN A 38 28.94 -17.11 -19.92
C ASN A 38 27.92 -17.69 -20.90
N ARG A 39 26.88 -18.37 -20.38
CA ARG A 39 25.80 -18.91 -21.21
C ARG A 39 25.01 -17.80 -21.88
N CYS A 40 24.72 -16.71 -21.17
CA CYS A 40 24.04 -15.54 -21.72
C CYS A 40 24.83 -14.95 -22.89
N LEU A 41 26.14 -14.73 -22.73
CA LEU A 41 27.02 -14.15 -23.75
C LEU A 41 27.22 -15.06 -24.96
N ALA A 42 27.18 -16.38 -24.77
CA ALA A 42 27.22 -17.35 -25.86
C ALA A 42 25.95 -17.34 -26.73
N LEU A 43 24.80 -16.99 -26.14
CA LEU A 43 23.52 -16.93 -26.85
C LEU A 43 23.29 -15.57 -27.49
N ALA A 44 23.54 -14.50 -26.74
CA ALA A 44 23.38 -13.13 -27.21
C ALA A 44 24.51 -12.25 -26.63
N PRO A 45 25.36 -11.64 -27.47
CA PRO A 45 26.38 -10.72 -27.00
C PRO A 45 25.71 -9.50 -26.39
N ASN A 46 26.06 -9.20 -25.12
CA ASN A 46 25.52 -8.07 -24.38
C ASN A 46 26.65 -7.41 -23.57
N ALA A 47 26.91 -6.14 -23.85
CA ALA A 47 27.93 -5.35 -23.17
C ALA A 47 27.72 -5.27 -21.65
N ALA A 48 26.47 -5.25 -21.17
CA ALA A 48 26.19 -5.24 -19.73
C ALA A 48 26.56 -6.57 -19.08
N ALA A 49 26.31 -7.69 -19.76
CA ALA A 49 26.64 -9.02 -19.26
C ALA A 49 28.16 -9.27 -19.25
N SER A 50 28.90 -8.74 -20.23
CA SER A 50 30.37 -8.84 -20.24
C SER A 50 31.00 -8.01 -19.12
N ALA A 51 30.56 -6.76 -18.94
CA ALA A 51 31.06 -5.90 -17.85
C ALA A 51 30.78 -6.51 -16.46
N LEU A 52 29.58 -7.10 -16.28
CA LEU A 52 29.23 -7.76 -15.02
C LEU A 52 30.06 -9.04 -14.80
N LYS A 53 30.33 -9.81 -15.85
CA LYS A 53 31.20 -10.99 -15.79
C LYS A 53 32.62 -10.61 -15.36
N GLU A 54 33.21 -9.57 -15.97
CA GLU A 54 34.55 -9.08 -15.62
C GLU A 54 34.61 -8.59 -14.17
N LYS A 55 33.59 -7.86 -13.72
CA LYS A 55 33.47 -7.42 -12.32
C LYS A 55 33.46 -8.59 -11.34
N LEU A 56 32.94 -9.75 -11.74
CA LEU A 56 32.83 -10.95 -10.90
C LEU A 56 33.99 -11.92 -11.06
N ALA A 57 34.79 -11.80 -12.11
CA ALA A 57 35.95 -12.64 -12.36
C ALA A 57 36.93 -12.56 -11.18
N GLY A 58 37.33 -13.73 -10.66
CA GLY A 58 38.29 -13.84 -9.55
C GLY A 58 37.73 -13.52 -8.15
N LYS A 59 36.46 -13.14 -8.01
CA LYS A 59 35.86 -12.94 -6.69
C LYS A 59 35.35 -14.25 -6.10
N ARG A 60 35.66 -14.50 -4.83
CA ARG A 60 35.13 -15.64 -4.08
C ARG A 60 33.65 -15.47 -3.76
N ASN A 61 32.94 -16.59 -3.69
CA ASN A 61 31.57 -16.63 -3.19
C ASN A 61 31.50 -16.10 -1.75
N ALA A 62 30.34 -15.60 -1.34
CA ALA A 62 30.07 -15.35 0.06
C ALA A 62 30.14 -16.67 0.84
N ASP A 63 30.63 -16.60 2.08
CA ASP A 63 30.68 -17.74 2.97
C ASP A 63 29.26 -18.20 3.26
N ALA A 64 28.93 -19.43 2.84
CA ALA A 64 27.65 -20.03 3.13
C ALA A 64 27.64 -20.47 4.59
N ILE A 65 26.95 -19.72 5.44
CA ILE A 65 26.65 -20.18 6.80
C ILE A 65 25.58 -21.26 6.65
N HIS A 66 26.01 -22.52 6.74
CA HIS A 66 25.08 -23.65 6.79
C HIS A 66 24.40 -23.66 8.17
N VAL A 67 23.30 -22.93 8.29
CA VAL A 67 22.40 -23.06 9.42
C VAL A 67 21.71 -24.41 9.28
N ALA A 68 21.89 -25.29 10.26
CA ALA A 68 21.15 -26.55 10.28
C ALA A 68 19.65 -26.24 10.20
N CYS A 69 18.92 -26.98 9.37
CA CYS A 69 17.47 -26.93 9.41
C CYS A 69 17.05 -27.35 10.82
N VAL A 70 16.58 -26.40 11.61
CA VAL A 70 15.87 -26.74 12.83
C VAL A 70 14.54 -27.27 12.32
N GLU A 71 14.34 -28.58 12.40
CA GLU A 71 13.00 -29.14 12.32
C GLU A 71 12.19 -28.39 13.37
N LYS A 72 11.26 -27.54 12.92
CA LYS A 72 10.27 -26.95 13.82
C LYS A 72 9.52 -28.15 14.36
N GLY A 73 9.88 -28.59 15.57
CA GLY A 73 9.09 -29.59 16.27
C GLY A 73 7.66 -29.08 16.32
N ASP A 74 6.69 -29.94 16.01
CA ASP A 74 5.27 -29.62 16.16
C ASP A 74 4.95 -29.17 17.61
N GLU A 75 5.84 -29.44 18.56
CA GLU A 75 5.87 -28.96 19.95
C GLU A 75 5.89 -27.42 20.12
N LEU A 76 6.24 -26.64 19.09
CA LEU A 76 6.19 -25.17 19.16
C LEU A 76 4.77 -24.60 18.98
N ARG A 77 3.80 -25.42 18.57
CA ARG A 77 2.38 -25.07 18.61
C ARG A 77 1.76 -25.73 19.82
N SER A 78 1.27 -24.93 20.77
CA SER A 78 0.42 -25.49 21.82
C SER A 78 -0.87 -26.00 21.20
N ASP A 79 -1.29 -27.21 21.58
CA ASP A 79 -2.63 -27.73 21.29
C ASP A 79 -3.73 -27.01 22.10
N ALA A 80 -3.35 -26.02 22.93
CA ALA A 80 -4.28 -25.23 23.71
C ALA A 80 -5.22 -24.42 22.79
N GLU A 81 -6.52 -24.51 23.07
CA GLU A 81 -7.52 -23.66 22.43
C GLU A 81 -7.18 -22.18 22.67
N PHE A 82 -7.40 -21.35 21.66
CA PHE A 82 -7.21 -19.91 21.80
C PHE A 82 -8.17 -19.37 22.85
N VAL A 83 -7.62 -18.84 23.94
CA VAL A 83 -8.39 -18.13 24.97
C VAL A 83 -8.21 -16.64 24.77
N GLU A 84 -9.32 -15.89 24.71
CA GLU A 84 -9.26 -14.43 24.81
C GLU A 84 -8.74 -14.06 26.19
N ILE A 85 -7.50 -13.59 26.24
CA ILE A 85 -6.95 -12.98 27.44
C ILE A 85 -7.44 -11.54 27.45
N GLY A 86 -8.40 -11.24 28.33
CA GLY A 86 -8.79 -9.88 28.66
C GLY A 86 -7.62 -9.17 29.34
N ILE A 87 -6.76 -8.52 28.56
CA ILE A 87 -5.76 -7.61 29.09
C ILE A 87 -6.50 -6.29 29.32
N ASP A 88 -6.81 -5.99 30.58
CA ASP A 88 -7.14 -4.63 30.98
C ASP A 88 -5.89 -3.79 30.78
N VAL A 89 -5.74 -3.22 29.59
CA VAL A 89 -4.72 -2.21 29.31
C VAL A 89 -5.09 -1.04 30.22
N PRO A 90 -4.31 -0.75 31.27
CA PRO A 90 -4.56 0.42 32.08
C PRO A 90 -4.39 1.60 31.12
N GLN A 91 -5.43 2.42 30.96
CA GLN A 91 -5.23 3.75 30.40
C GLN A 91 -4.44 4.56 31.44
N SER A 92 -3.15 4.29 31.53
CA SER A 92 -2.24 5.16 32.25
C SER A 92 -2.03 6.39 31.37
N SER A 93 -2.60 7.50 31.84
CA SER A 93 -1.90 8.78 31.91
C SER A 93 -0.39 8.58 31.71
N THR A 94 0.12 9.13 30.63
CA THR A 94 1.54 9.12 30.28
C THR A 94 2.33 9.84 31.36
N GLU A 95 2.82 9.10 32.36
CA GLU A 95 3.93 9.53 33.20
C GLU A 95 5.26 9.09 32.56
N ASP A 96 6.03 10.11 32.24
CA ASP A 96 7.46 10.21 31.93
C ASP A 96 8.32 8.94 32.04
N ILE A 97 8.86 8.50 30.89
CA ILE A 97 10.16 7.83 30.86
C ILE A 97 11.13 8.65 30.00
N LYS A 98 12.03 9.35 30.70
CA LYS A 98 13.20 10.05 30.17
C LYS A 98 14.20 9.07 29.53
N LYS A 99 14.63 9.39 28.30
CA LYS A 99 15.98 9.12 27.75
C LYS A 99 16.24 10.16 26.64
N SER A 100 16.76 11.33 27.01
CA SER A 100 18.18 11.73 26.94
C SER A 100 18.59 12.26 25.55
N GLU A 101 18.52 13.59 25.38
CA GLU A 101 19.20 14.40 24.36
C GLU A 101 20.68 14.63 24.72
N PRO A 102 21.53 15.09 23.75
CA PRO A 102 21.94 16.51 23.77
C PRO A 102 22.26 17.12 22.37
N PRO A 103 22.60 18.42 22.24
CA PRO A 103 21.95 19.61 22.79
C PRO A 103 21.71 20.75 21.76
N ALA A 104 20.71 21.58 22.07
CA ALA A 104 20.62 23.05 21.99
C ALA A 104 21.03 23.83 20.71
N ASP A 105 20.05 24.56 20.17
CA ASP A 105 20.12 26.04 20.15
C ASP A 105 18.73 26.68 20.35
N ASP A 106 18.61 27.35 21.50
CA ASP A 106 17.76 28.46 21.96
C ASP A 106 16.95 29.27 20.90
N LYS A 107 15.75 29.84 21.12
CA LYS A 107 15.04 30.26 22.35
C LYS A 107 13.57 30.62 22.06
N ASN A 108 12.69 30.21 22.97
CA ASN A 108 11.47 30.87 23.51
C ASN A 108 10.51 31.63 22.58
N THR A 109 9.20 31.27 22.66
CA THR A 109 8.25 31.94 23.58
C THR A 109 6.95 31.12 23.67
N ILE A 110 6.46 30.97 24.90
CA ILE A 110 5.28 30.22 25.33
C ILE A 110 3.99 30.93 24.87
N GLY A 111 3.09 30.18 24.23
CA GLY A 111 1.74 30.60 23.89
C GLY A 111 0.87 29.37 23.62
N SER A 112 -0.30 29.34 24.25
CA SER A 112 -1.36 28.35 24.14
C SER A 112 -1.81 28.06 22.71
N GLU A 113 -1.49 26.89 22.14
CA GLU A 113 -2.15 26.37 20.92
C GLU A 113 -2.31 24.86 21.04
N ILE A 114 -3.56 24.40 21.12
CA ILE A 114 -3.94 23.06 20.69
C ILE A 114 -3.69 23.10 19.19
N ASP A 115 -2.52 22.64 18.76
CA ASP A 115 -2.13 22.68 17.36
C ASP A 115 -3.06 21.76 16.57
N GLU A 116 -4.04 22.37 15.90
CA GLU A 116 -4.82 21.74 14.85
C GLU A 116 -3.81 21.19 13.83
N PHE A 117 -3.59 19.87 13.83
CA PHE A 117 -2.84 19.20 12.76
C PHE A 117 -3.55 19.49 11.43
N GLN A 118 -3.16 20.58 10.78
CA GLN A 118 -3.72 21.02 9.52
C GLN A 118 -2.99 20.26 8.43
N PHE A 119 -3.57 19.13 8.03
CA PHE A 119 -3.10 18.36 6.90
C PHE A 119 -3.08 19.23 5.64
N ARG A 120 -1.95 19.28 4.96
CA ARG A 120 -1.80 20.04 3.71
C ARG A 120 -2.14 19.15 2.52
N VAL A 121 -2.56 19.74 1.42
CA VAL A 121 -2.82 19.00 0.19
C VAL A 121 -1.52 18.30 -0.26
N PRO A 122 -1.50 16.96 -0.35
CA PRO A 122 -0.31 16.19 -0.65
C PRO A 122 0.11 16.43 -2.10
N LYS A 123 1.42 16.58 -2.33
CA LYS A 123 2.00 16.70 -3.67
C LYS A 123 2.44 15.35 -4.23
N THR A 124 2.71 14.39 -3.34
CA THR A 124 3.16 13.05 -3.71
C THR A 124 2.34 11.99 -3.01
N HIS A 125 2.23 10.80 -3.62
CA HIS A 125 1.51 9.68 -3.02
C HIS A 125 2.10 9.28 -1.66
N ARG A 126 3.42 9.44 -1.47
CA ARG A 126 4.09 9.16 -0.20
C ARG A 126 3.63 10.10 0.92
N GLU A 127 3.48 11.39 0.63
CA GLU A 127 2.94 12.36 1.60
C GLU A 127 1.52 11.98 1.98
N PHE A 128 0.68 11.65 0.98
CA PHE A 128 -0.67 11.15 1.21
C PHE A 128 -0.69 9.92 2.13
N LEU A 129 0.19 8.93 1.94
CA LEU A 129 0.22 7.74 2.79
C LEU A 129 0.61 8.05 4.24
N LEU A 130 1.50 9.01 4.47
CA LEU A 130 1.86 9.45 5.82
C LEU A 130 0.67 10.12 6.50
N ASP A 131 0.02 11.04 5.79
CA ASP A 131 -1.19 11.72 6.27
C ASP A 131 -2.31 10.71 6.53
N TYR A 132 -2.53 9.77 5.61
CA TYR A 132 -3.53 8.70 5.73
C TYR A 132 -3.27 7.86 6.98
N ARG A 133 -2.03 7.45 7.26
CA ARG A 133 -1.68 6.67 8.45
C ARG A 133 -1.97 7.42 9.75
N GLU A 134 -1.75 8.73 9.78
CA GLU A 134 -2.11 9.53 10.97
C GLU A 134 -3.63 9.74 11.06
N LEU A 135 -4.30 9.98 9.92
CA LEU A 135 -5.76 10.07 9.80
C LEU A 135 -6.46 8.76 10.19
N GLN A 136 -5.77 7.63 10.14
CA GLN A 136 -6.33 6.36 10.60
C GLN A 136 -6.70 6.36 12.09
N ARG A 137 -6.09 7.23 12.90
CA ARG A 137 -6.36 7.39 14.34
C ARG A 137 -7.60 8.24 14.63
N PHE A 138 -8.09 8.96 13.62
CA PHE A 138 -9.21 9.87 13.72
C PHE A 138 -10.48 9.27 13.09
N PRO A 139 -11.67 9.79 13.41
CA PRO A 139 -12.90 9.24 12.84
C PRO A 139 -12.96 9.56 11.33
N PRO A 140 -13.69 8.76 10.52
CA PRO A 140 -13.59 8.76 9.07
C PRO A 140 -14.03 10.08 8.42
N GLU A 141 -14.78 10.92 9.13
CA GLU A 141 -15.23 12.23 8.67
C GLU A 141 -14.05 13.20 8.50
N LYS A 142 -13.04 13.14 9.39
CA LYS A 142 -11.81 13.92 9.25
C LYS A 142 -10.99 13.50 8.03
N PHE A 143 -11.04 12.22 7.68
CA PHE A 143 -10.36 11.73 6.48
C PHE A 143 -11.06 12.25 5.21
N VAL A 144 -12.39 12.26 5.19
CA VAL A 144 -13.16 12.83 4.08
C VAL A 144 -12.89 14.33 3.90
N SER A 145 -12.87 15.11 4.98
CA SER A 145 -12.59 16.55 4.87
C SER A 145 -11.20 16.84 4.31
N TYR A 146 -10.20 16.06 4.71
CA TYR A 146 -8.87 16.09 4.09
C TYR A 146 -8.90 15.69 2.62
N PHE A 147 -9.59 14.60 2.28
CA PHE A 147 -9.63 14.06 0.93
C PHE A 147 -10.33 15.01 -0.06
N LEU A 148 -11.42 15.65 0.37
CA LEU A 148 -12.12 16.67 -0.43
C LEU A 148 -11.29 17.93 -0.66
N ALA A 149 -10.33 18.23 0.22
CA ALA A 149 -9.39 19.32 -0.01
C ALA A 149 -8.41 19.03 -1.18
N ILE A 150 -8.32 17.78 -1.65
CA ILE A 150 -7.48 17.38 -2.78
C ILE A 150 -8.23 17.61 -4.10
N PRO A 151 -7.71 18.43 -5.03
CA PRO A 151 -8.37 18.66 -6.31
C PRO A 151 -8.47 17.39 -7.16
N THR A 152 -9.65 17.16 -7.75
CA THR A 152 -9.92 16.00 -8.62
C THR A 152 -9.00 15.91 -9.84
N SER A 153 -8.47 17.05 -10.31
CA SER A 153 -7.50 17.11 -11.43
C SER A 153 -6.18 16.38 -11.14
N VAL A 154 -5.82 16.21 -9.87
CA VAL A 154 -4.54 15.61 -9.45
C VAL A 154 -4.68 14.11 -9.17
N TYR A 155 -5.91 13.58 -9.11
CA TYR A 155 -6.17 12.18 -8.71
C TYR A 155 -5.43 11.18 -9.59
N SER A 156 -5.42 11.37 -10.91
CA SER A 156 -4.70 10.46 -11.82
C SER A 156 -3.19 10.45 -11.57
N SER A 157 -2.60 11.59 -11.20
CA SER A 157 -1.16 11.68 -10.91
C SER A 157 -0.80 11.23 -9.49
N LEU A 158 -1.71 11.42 -8.54
CA LEU A 158 -1.47 11.16 -7.12
C LEU A 158 -1.82 9.72 -6.73
N PHE A 159 -2.92 9.20 -7.27
CA PHE A 159 -3.47 7.89 -6.91
C PHE A 159 -3.26 6.85 -7.99
N GLY A 160 -3.34 7.20 -9.28
CA GLY A 160 -2.93 6.36 -10.42
C GLY A 160 -3.09 4.84 -10.19
N GLU A 161 -1.97 4.09 -10.28
CA GLU A 161 -1.94 2.65 -9.98
C GLU A 161 -1.69 2.30 -8.51
N LEU A 162 -1.60 3.32 -7.64
CA LEU A 162 -1.20 3.23 -6.23
C LEU A 162 -2.38 3.31 -5.27
N LEU A 163 -3.61 3.54 -5.75
CA LEU A 163 -4.79 3.59 -4.90
C LEU A 163 -5.09 2.20 -4.34
N GLU A 164 -5.37 2.13 -3.04
CA GLU A 164 -5.72 0.90 -2.33
C GLU A 164 -7.21 0.87 -1.99
N ALA A 165 -7.78 -0.33 -1.87
CA ALA A 165 -9.22 -0.51 -1.65
C ALA A 165 -9.66 -0.06 -0.25
N ASP A 166 -8.79 -0.19 0.76
CA ASP A 166 -9.01 0.25 2.14
C ASP A 166 -9.17 1.77 2.26
N VAL A 167 -8.42 2.53 1.45
CA VAL A 167 -8.54 3.99 1.33
C VAL A 167 -9.95 4.35 0.85
N ILE A 168 -10.44 3.66 -0.19
CA ILE A 168 -11.77 3.89 -0.73
C ILE A 168 -12.85 3.48 0.28
N GLY A 169 -12.72 2.30 0.91
CA GLY A 169 -13.67 1.83 1.92
C GLY A 169 -13.81 2.82 3.09
N ARG A 170 -12.69 3.34 3.60
CA ARG A 170 -12.71 4.37 4.65
C ARG A 170 -13.35 5.68 4.17
N LEU A 171 -13.11 6.06 2.92
CA LEU A 171 -13.72 7.24 2.32
C LEU A 171 -15.25 7.09 2.23
N LEU A 172 -15.74 5.94 1.76
CA LEU A 172 -17.16 5.62 1.65
C LEU A 172 -17.84 5.68 3.03
N ARG A 173 -17.25 5.03 4.03
CA ARG A 173 -17.78 5.07 5.40
C ARG A 173 -17.87 6.50 5.95
N GLY A 174 -16.87 7.33 5.67
CA GLY A 174 -16.89 8.74 6.06
C GLY A 174 -17.96 9.54 5.31
N PHE A 175 -18.15 9.30 4.01
CA PHE A 175 -19.20 9.95 3.24
C PHE A 175 -20.60 9.58 3.72
N ALA A 176 -20.85 8.31 4.04
CA ALA A 176 -22.13 7.86 4.59
C ALA A 176 -22.45 8.63 5.90
N SER A 177 -21.50 8.68 6.84
CA SER A 177 -21.69 9.39 8.12
C SER A 177 -21.83 10.91 7.96
N LEU A 178 -21.13 11.52 7.00
CA LEU A 178 -21.19 12.97 6.76
C LEU A 178 -22.47 13.39 6.02
N LEU A 179 -22.99 12.57 5.12
CA LEU A 179 -24.25 12.84 4.44
C LEU A 179 -25.43 12.73 5.39
N GLU A 180 -25.42 11.78 6.32
CA GLU A 180 -26.45 11.66 7.37
C GLU A 180 -26.48 12.88 8.31
N SER A 181 -25.30 13.45 8.59
CA SER A 181 -25.14 14.62 9.46
C SER A 181 -25.21 15.96 8.71
N ASN A 182 -25.48 15.95 7.40
CA ASN A 182 -25.46 17.13 6.50
C ASN A 182 -24.15 17.93 6.55
N GLY A 183 -23.02 17.26 6.79
CA GLY A 183 -21.70 17.90 6.90
C GLY A 183 -21.00 18.19 5.57
N VAL A 184 -21.48 17.66 4.44
CA VAL A 184 -20.86 17.78 3.11
C VAL A 184 -21.92 17.94 2.02
N GLU A 185 -21.62 18.71 0.98
CA GLU A 185 -22.50 18.84 -0.18
C GLU A 185 -22.52 17.57 -1.04
N ALA A 186 -23.72 17.06 -1.34
CA ALA A 186 -23.91 15.88 -2.19
C ALA A 186 -23.20 15.97 -3.56
N LYS A 187 -23.08 17.18 -4.13
CA LYS A 187 -22.38 17.42 -5.40
C LYS A 187 -20.87 17.18 -5.31
N GLU A 188 -20.24 17.55 -4.20
CA GLU A 188 -18.81 17.32 -4.00
C GLU A 188 -18.53 15.83 -3.87
N VAL A 189 -19.39 15.11 -3.14
CA VAL A 189 -19.32 13.65 -3.01
C VAL A 189 -19.49 12.97 -4.37
N SER A 190 -20.49 13.36 -5.17
CA SER A 190 -20.68 12.73 -6.48
C SER A 190 -19.51 12.98 -7.42
N THR A 191 -19.00 14.22 -7.46
CA THR A 191 -17.83 14.57 -8.29
C THR A 191 -16.59 13.79 -7.86
N CYS A 192 -16.36 13.64 -6.56
CA CYS A 192 -15.27 12.85 -5.99
C CYS A 192 -15.40 11.37 -6.40
N LEU A 193 -16.54 10.73 -6.13
CA LEU A 193 -16.75 9.31 -6.42
C LEU A 193 -16.65 8.99 -7.92
N LEU A 194 -17.16 9.87 -8.78
CA LEU A 194 -17.03 9.73 -10.23
C LEU A 194 -15.57 9.86 -10.68
N SER A 195 -14.83 10.86 -10.18
CA SER A 195 -13.41 11.02 -10.51
C SER A 195 -12.53 9.88 -10.01
N LEU A 196 -12.86 9.28 -8.85
CA LEU A 196 -12.22 8.06 -8.36
C LEU A 196 -12.49 6.87 -9.29
N SER A 197 -13.72 6.77 -9.82
CA SER A 197 -14.10 5.69 -10.71
C SER A 197 -13.44 5.71 -12.09
N ASP A 198 -12.91 6.87 -12.50
CA ASP A 198 -12.15 7.05 -13.75
C ASP A 198 -10.66 6.64 -13.61
N LEU A 199 -10.19 6.33 -12.40
CA LEU A 199 -8.79 5.98 -12.16
C LEU A 199 -8.40 4.62 -12.75
N PRO A 200 -7.13 4.47 -13.20
CA PRO A 200 -6.66 3.18 -13.68
C PRO A 200 -6.72 2.15 -12.54
N ARG A 201 -7.10 0.92 -12.89
CA ARG A 201 -7.33 -0.19 -11.93
C ARG A 201 -8.49 0.01 -10.95
N PHE A 202 -9.28 1.08 -11.06
CA PHE A 202 -10.46 1.23 -10.20
C PHE A 202 -11.42 0.03 -10.29
N GLN A 203 -11.64 -0.51 -11.50
CA GLN A 203 -12.45 -1.72 -11.71
C GLN A 203 -11.89 -2.96 -11.02
N LEU A 204 -10.57 -3.03 -10.80
CA LEU A 204 -9.96 -4.10 -10.02
C LEU A 204 -10.19 -3.86 -8.52
N LEU A 205 -10.06 -2.60 -8.06
CA LEU A 205 -10.29 -2.23 -6.67
C LEU A 205 -11.74 -2.48 -6.24
N SER A 206 -12.71 -2.19 -7.13
CA SER A 206 -14.12 -2.42 -6.84
C SER A 206 -14.47 -3.90 -6.64
N MET A 207 -13.67 -4.82 -7.19
CA MET A 207 -13.84 -6.26 -6.93
C MET A 207 -13.47 -6.67 -5.49
N PHE A 208 -12.71 -5.84 -4.78
CA PHE A 208 -12.32 -6.09 -3.39
C PHE A 208 -13.28 -5.43 -2.38
N PHE A 209 -14.30 -4.70 -2.82
CA PHE A 209 -15.30 -4.15 -1.93
C PHE A 209 -16.18 -5.26 -1.33
N GLY A 210 -16.21 -5.30 -0.01
CA GLY A 210 -17.05 -6.21 0.75
C GLY A 210 -18.47 -5.71 0.87
N ASP A 211 -19.25 -6.39 1.71
CA ASP A 211 -20.66 -6.05 1.91
C ASP A 211 -20.83 -4.73 2.65
N ASP A 212 -19.88 -4.34 3.50
CA ASP A 212 -19.97 -3.10 4.27
C ASP A 212 -19.75 -1.87 3.38
N GLU A 213 -18.74 -1.89 2.50
CA GLU A 213 -18.54 -0.81 1.52
C GLU A 213 -19.74 -0.69 0.56
N LYS A 214 -20.35 -1.82 0.17
CA LYS A 214 -21.56 -1.83 -0.66
C LYS A 214 -22.76 -1.24 0.07
N LYS A 215 -22.95 -1.54 1.36
CA LYS A 215 -23.99 -0.92 2.20
C LYS A 215 -23.79 0.59 2.29
N ASP A 216 -22.56 1.04 2.57
CA ASP A 216 -22.22 2.46 2.63
C ASP A 216 -22.52 3.17 1.30
N LEU A 217 -22.19 2.54 0.16
CA LEU A 217 -22.54 3.05 -1.17
C LEU A 217 -24.04 3.17 -1.40
N VAL A 218 -24.84 2.20 -0.95
CA VAL A 218 -26.31 2.26 -1.06
C VAL A 218 -26.84 3.45 -0.28
N ILE A 219 -26.35 3.67 0.95
CA ILE A 219 -26.72 4.81 1.79
C ILE A 219 -26.36 6.12 1.08
N ILE A 220 -25.10 6.28 0.64
CA ILE A 220 -24.64 7.48 -0.08
C ILE A 220 -25.53 7.76 -1.30
N CYS A 221 -25.86 6.74 -2.09
CA CYS A 221 -26.66 6.89 -3.30
C CYS A 221 -28.10 7.39 -3.04
N GLN A 222 -28.64 7.26 -1.82
CA GLN A 222 -29.96 7.81 -1.47
C GLN A 222 -29.94 9.34 -1.37
N PHE A 223 -28.79 9.92 -1.02
CA PHE A 223 -28.63 11.37 -0.86
C PHE A 223 -28.10 12.08 -2.12
N LEU A 224 -27.66 11.32 -3.13
CA LEU A 224 -27.10 11.84 -4.38
C LEU A 224 -28.17 12.12 -5.46
N PRO A 225 -27.89 13.01 -6.43
CA PRO A 225 -28.74 13.18 -7.61
C PRO A 225 -28.92 11.86 -8.37
N HIS A 226 -30.13 11.62 -8.88
CA HIS A 226 -30.50 10.35 -9.53
C HIS A 226 -29.58 9.98 -10.72
N SER A 227 -29.10 10.95 -11.49
CA SER A 227 -28.15 10.70 -12.59
C SER A 227 -26.82 10.13 -12.10
N ASP A 228 -26.32 10.69 -11.00
CA ASP A 228 -24.99 10.38 -10.48
C ASP A 228 -25.03 9.07 -9.70
N SER A 229 -26.11 8.81 -8.96
CA SER A 229 -26.29 7.57 -8.21
C SER A 229 -26.34 6.35 -9.13
N VAL A 230 -27.04 6.41 -10.27
CA VAL A 230 -27.06 5.33 -11.28
C VAL A 230 -25.66 5.10 -11.85
N ALA A 231 -24.93 6.17 -12.18
CA ALA A 231 -23.56 6.06 -12.70
C ALA A 231 -22.59 5.45 -11.68
N ILE A 232 -22.68 5.87 -10.42
CA ILE A 232 -21.84 5.38 -9.33
C ILE A 232 -22.15 3.91 -9.03
N ARG A 233 -23.43 3.53 -8.88
CA ARG A 233 -23.84 2.13 -8.66
C ARG A 233 -23.28 1.19 -9.72
N LYS A 234 -23.42 1.57 -11.00
CA LYS A 234 -22.90 0.80 -12.12
C LYS A 234 -21.37 0.64 -12.07
N ARG A 235 -20.63 1.71 -11.75
CA ARG A 235 -19.16 1.69 -11.76
C ARG A 235 -18.55 1.00 -10.55
N TYR A 236 -19.20 1.08 -9.40
CA TYR A 236 -18.76 0.48 -8.14
C TYR A 236 -19.28 -0.96 -7.95
N GLY A 237 -20.09 -1.48 -8.88
CA GLY A 237 -20.56 -2.88 -8.86
C GLY A 237 -21.64 -3.15 -7.81
N VAL A 238 -22.49 -2.16 -7.53
CA VAL A 238 -23.66 -2.31 -6.66
C VAL A 238 -24.88 -2.50 -7.56
N GLU A 239 -25.46 -3.70 -7.57
CA GLU A 239 -26.67 -3.96 -8.34
C GLU A 239 -27.87 -3.17 -7.78
N GLU A 240 -28.74 -2.70 -8.67
CA GLU A 240 -30.04 -2.17 -8.24
C GLU A 240 -30.80 -3.32 -7.60
N SER A 241 -31.11 -3.19 -6.31
CA SER A 241 -32.28 -3.87 -5.77
C SER A 241 -33.49 -3.31 -6.52
N SER A 242 -33.87 -4.02 -7.58
CA SER A 242 -35.12 -3.83 -8.29
C SER A 242 -36.25 -3.91 -7.27
N GLU A 243 -36.76 -2.75 -6.86
CA GLU A 243 -38.08 -2.62 -6.27
C GLU A 243 -39.10 -2.80 -7.41
N GLU A 244 -39.70 -4.00 -7.48
CA GLU A 244 -41.04 -4.22 -8.02
C GLU A 244 -41.98 -4.63 -6.89
#